data_AF-A0A359LS42-F1
#
_entry.id   AF-A0A359LS42-F1
#
_cell.length_a   1.000
_cell.length_b   1.000
_cell.length_c   1.000
_cell.angle_alpha   90.00
_cell.angle_beta   90.00
_cell.angle_gamma   90.00
#
_symmetry.space_group_name_H-M   'P 1'
#
loop_
_entity.id
_entity.type
_entity.pdbx_description
1 polymer ?
#
loop_
_entity_poly.entity_id
_entity_poly.type
_entity_poly.pdbx_seq_one_letter_code
_entity_poly.pdbx_strand_id
1 'polypeptide(L)' 'MKLSVQISRGIESLFGTRDENIRVLEDNLGVTTRLLNDSLEIEGDERATSRAGRILDDYFSL' A
#
# COMPACT_ATOMS: atom_id res chain seq x y z
N MET A 1 10.63 9.44 0.67
CA MET A 1 9.33 9.99 0.23
C MET A 1 8.22 9.27 0.99
N LYS A 2 7.12 9.96 1.29
CA LYS A 2 6.00 9.40 2.06
C LYS A 2 4.69 9.67 1.32
N LEU A 3 3.89 8.62 1.13
CA LEU A 3 2.60 8.64 0.48
C LEU A 3 1.55 8.13 1.47
N SER A 4 0.50 8.91 1.71
CA SER A 4 -0.63 8.49 2.55
C SER A 4 -1.84 8.23 1.65
N VAL A 5 -2.33 7.00 1.64
CA VAL A 5 -3.51 6.58 0.88
C VAL A 5 -4.67 6.36 1.86
N GLN A 6 -5.80 7.01 1.61
CA GLN A 6 -7.00 6.78 2.41
C GLN A 6 -7.56 5.39 2.10
N ILE A 7 -7.80 4.63 3.16
CA ILE A 7 -8.33 3.28 3.08
C ILE A 7 -9.85 3.37 3.09
N SER A 8 -10.49 3.10 1.96
CA SER A 8 -11.95 2.97 1.87
C SER A 8 -12.38 1.51 2.03
N ARG A 9 -13.58 1.22 2.54
CA ARG A 9 -14.07 -0.17 2.72
C ARG A 9 -13.83 -1.01 1.47
N GLY A 10 -13.12 -2.15 1.61
CA GLY A 10 -12.75 -3.03 0.50
C GLY A 10 -11.26 -3.39 0.42
N ILE A 11 -10.39 -2.68 1.14
CA ILE A 11 -8.94 -2.94 1.11
C ILE A 11 -8.53 -4.18 1.92
N GLU A 12 -9.45 -4.78 2.67
CA GLU A 12 -9.23 -6.07 3.35
C GLU A 12 -8.66 -7.14 2.40
N SER A 13 -9.07 -7.12 1.13
CA SER A 13 -8.53 -7.98 0.07
C SER A 13 -7.06 -7.65 -0.25
N LEU A 14 -6.68 -6.38 -0.14
CA LEU A 14 -5.33 -5.87 -0.38
C LEU A 14 -4.35 -6.16 0.76
N PHE A 15 -4.81 -6.19 2.01
CA PHE A 15 -4.00 -6.71 3.13
C PHE A 15 -3.84 -8.24 3.04
N GLY A 16 -4.84 -8.93 2.51
CA GLY A 16 -4.86 -10.39 2.50
C GLY A 16 -4.95 -10.96 3.93
N THR A 17 -4.68 -12.25 4.07
CA THR A 17 -4.70 -12.89 5.39
C THR A 17 -3.45 -12.47 6.17
N ARG A 18 -3.60 -11.67 7.24
CA ARG A 18 -2.50 -11.22 8.12
C ARG A 18 -1.46 -10.33 7.44
N ASP A 19 -1.91 -9.43 6.56
CA ASP A 19 -1.04 -8.41 5.93
C ASP A 19 0.04 -9.00 5.00
N GLU A 20 -0.15 -10.24 4.54
CA GLU A 20 0.83 -10.94 3.70
C GLU A 20 1.06 -10.25 2.35
N ASN A 21 -0.01 -9.77 1.72
CA ASN A 21 0.06 -9.06 0.44
C ASN A 21 0.85 -7.75 0.57
N ILE A 22 0.67 -7.06 1.68
CA ILE A 22 1.42 -5.85 1.99
C ILE A 22 2.90 -6.17 2.15
N ARG A 23 3.23 -7.23 2.89
CA ARG A 23 4.61 -7.65 3.12
C ARG A 23 5.33 -8.06 1.83
N VAL A 24 4.61 -8.68 0.90
CA VAL A 24 5.10 -8.97 -0.45
C VAL A 24 5.35 -7.68 -1.23
N LEU A 25 4.44 -6.70 -1.15
CA LEU A 25 4.57 -5.42 -1.83
C LEU A 25 5.77 -4.61 -1.28
N GLU A 26 5.97 -4.63 0.04
CA GLU A 26 7.14 -4.06 0.72
C GLU A 26 8.45 -4.71 0.26
N ASP A 27 8.53 -6.04 0.24
CA ASP A 27 9.71 -6.79 -0.19
C ASP A 27 10.03 -6.57 -1.69
N ASN A 28 9.00 -6.57 -2.55
CA ASN A 28 9.18 -6.41 -4.00
C ASN A 28 9.54 -4.98 -4.41
N LEU A 29 8.97 -3.96 -3.74
CA LEU A 29 9.20 -2.56 -4.09
C LEU A 29 10.29 -1.90 -3.24
N GLY A 30 10.71 -2.54 -2.13
CA GLY A 30 11.59 -1.94 -1.15
C GLY A 30 10.94 -0.75 -0.43
N VAL A 31 9.62 -0.80 -0.22
CA VAL A 31 8.89 0.20 0.56
C VAL A 31 8.55 -0.35 1.94
N THR A 32 8.28 0.54 2.88
CA THR A 32 7.63 0.21 4.15
C THR A 32 6.23 0.77 4.12
N THR A 33 5.26 -0.01 4.56
CA THR A 33 3.88 0.41 4.68
C THR A 33 3.46 0.35 6.13
N ARG A 34 2.51 1.20 6.51
CA ARG A 34 2.02 1.30 7.86
C ARG A 34 0.52 1.53 7.81
N LEU A 35 -0.20 0.55 8.33
CA LEU A 35 -1.64 0.63 8.51
C LEU A 35 -1.95 1.50 9.73
N LEU A 36 -2.67 2.59 9.51
CA LEU A 36 -3.34 3.39 10.54
C LEU A 36 -4.84 3.12 10.47
N ASN A 37 -5.60 3.60 11.46
CA ASN A 37 -7.03 3.30 11.63
C ASN A 37 -7.89 3.49 10.35
N ASP A 38 -7.56 4.48 9.50
CA ASP A 38 -8.31 4.80 8.27
C ASP A 38 -7.38 5.11 7.08
N SER A 39 -6.08 4.79 7.17
CA SER A 39 -5.11 5.21 6.15
C SER A 39 -3.91 4.26 6.08
N LEU A 40 -3.42 4.02 4.86
CA LEU A 40 -2.19 3.29 4.59
C LEU A 40 -1.09 4.32 4.32
N GLU A 41 -0.10 4.39 5.18
CA GLU A 41 1.10 5.16 4.91
C GLU A 41 2.13 4.27 4.22
N ILE A 42 2.77 4.79 3.18
CA ILE A 42 3.81 4.12 2.42
C ILE A 42 5.02 5.04 2.44
N GLU A 43 6.13 4.52 2.92
CA GLU A 43 7.39 5.21 3.05
C GLU A 43 8.47 4.47 2.27
N GLY A 44 9.26 5.21 1.50
CA GLY A 44 10.32 4.63 0.70
C GLY A 44 10.88 5.61 -0.29
N ASP A 45 11.56 5.06 -1.31
CA ASP A 45 12.12 5.84 -2.39
C ASP A 45 11.03 6.44 -3.29
N GLU A 46 11.29 7.55 -3.98
CA GLU A 46 10.28 8.24 -4.81
C GLU A 46 9.65 7.32 -5.87
N ARG A 47 10.48 6.45 -6.46
CA ARG A 47 10.05 5.49 -7.48
C ARG A 47 9.21 4.39 -6.87
N ALA A 48 9.56 3.97 -5.66
CA ALA A 48 8.93 2.89 -4.95
C ALA A 48 7.56 3.31 -4.42
N THR A 49 7.45 4.49 -3.78
CA THR A 49 6.17 5.06 -3.35
C THR A 49 5.25 5.38 -4.53
N SER A 50 5.79 5.92 -5.63
CA SER A 50 4.99 6.20 -6.82
C SER A 50 4.45 4.92 -7.49
N ARG A 51 5.25 3.85 -7.50
CA ARG A 51 4.84 2.53 -8.02
C ARG A 51 3.81 1.85 -7.12
N ALA A 52 4.01 1.89 -5.81
CA ALA A 52 3.05 1.39 -4.83
C ALA A 52 1.70 2.11 -4.93
N GLY A 53 1.73 3.45 -4.98
CA GLY A 53 0.52 4.25 -5.15
C GLY A 53 -0.24 3.91 -6.44
N ARG A 54 0.47 3.68 -7.55
CA ARG A 54 -0.17 3.29 -8.82
C ARG A 54 -0.79 1.89 -8.79
N ILE A 55 -0.17 0.93 -8.11
CA ILE A 55 -0.75 -0.42 -7.93
C ILE A 55 -2.04 -0.33 -7.10
N LEU A 56 -2.03 0.48 -6.04
CA LEU A 56 -3.20 0.70 -5.22
C LEU A 56 -4.32 1.38 -6.02
N ASP A 57 -4.00 2.44 -6.74
CA ASP A 57 -4.95 3.17 -7.60
C ASP A 57 -5.60 2.25 -8.65
N ASP A 58 -4.80 1.42 -9.32
CA ASP A 58 -5.28 0.41 -10.29
C ASP A 58 -6.20 -0.63 -9.62
N TYR A 59 -5.87 -1.04 -8.40
CA TYR A 59 -6.69 -1.98 -7.62
C TYR A 59 -8.02 -1.37 -7.15
N PHE A 60 -8.05 -0.07 -6.85
CA PHE A 60 -9.27 0.66 -6.44
C PHE A 60 -10.14 1.12 -7.63
N SER A 61 -9.57 1.19 -8.83
CA SER A 61 -10.29 1.59 -10.04
C SER A 61 -11.14 0.45 -10.66
N LEU A 62 -11.02 -0.77 -10.13
CA LEU A 62 -11.77 -1.99 -10.51
C LEU A 62 -13.09 -2.15 -9.74
#